data_AF-A0A2I0SVX7-F1
#
_entry.id   AF-A0A2I0SVX7-F1
#
_cell.length_a   1.000
_cell.length_b   1.000
_cell.length_c   1.000
_cell.angle_alpha   90.00
_cell.angle_beta   90.00
_cell.angle_gamma   90.00
#
_symmetry.space_group_name_H-M   'P 1'
#
loop_
_entity.id
_entity.type
_entity.pdbx_description
1 polymer ?
#
loop_
_entity_poly.entity_id
_entity_poly.type
_entity_poly.pdbx_seq_one_letter_code
_entity_poly.pdbx_strand_id
1 'polypeptide(L)'
;MHAIGTPDTPQNWELYRHAVVDIHFPDRTVRVGPRSPGTVEGTFPEPADGAALHVITAWNPRGRTSSAEYNAHAHGLLLDELDRRRLAWWPATGGDTSGTHTEESVAVVGMSEDAARELGRRFGQDAIFTWTPDAWRLSACDGDTAAVSGWAASARPGRSSSPSPSERFRTDGFPAEVTYETHPLCGARRHVRDRTSPLRRSARPAVEGTD
;
A
#
# COMPACT_ATOMS: atom_id res chain seq x y z
N MET A 1 -3.55 36.26 16.83
CA MET A 1 -4.33 36.10 15.58
C MET A 1 -4.16 34.66 15.14
N HIS A 2 -5.11 33.79 15.47
CA HIS A 2 -5.10 32.41 14.98
C HIS A 2 -5.69 32.43 13.57
N ALA A 3 -4.90 32.01 12.58
CA ALA A 3 -5.41 31.69 11.26
C ALA A 3 -6.36 30.50 11.43
N ILE A 4 -7.65 30.73 11.22
CA ILE A 4 -8.64 29.65 11.11
C ILE A 4 -8.33 28.98 9.78
N GLY A 5 -7.66 27.83 9.82
CA GLY A 5 -7.50 26.99 8.65
C GLY A 5 -8.87 26.68 8.07
N THR A 6 -8.97 26.69 6.74
CA THR A 6 -10.16 26.25 6.01
C THR A 6 -10.60 24.88 6.58
N PRO A 7 -11.87 24.71 6.99
CA PRO A 7 -12.31 23.57 7.80
C PRO A 7 -12.13 22.19 7.14
N ASP A 8 -11.81 22.14 5.84
CA ASP A 8 -11.75 20.92 5.04
C ASP A 8 -10.33 20.44 4.69
N THR A 9 -9.28 21.12 5.19
CA THR A 9 -7.88 20.72 4.92
C THR A 9 -7.30 19.94 6.10
N PRO A 10 -6.82 18.69 5.90
CA PRO A 10 -6.18 17.91 6.95
C PRO A 10 -5.00 18.64 7.64
N GLN A 11 -4.80 18.39 8.94
CA GLN A 11 -3.77 19.06 9.73
C GLN A 11 -2.35 18.89 9.15
N ASN A 12 -2.06 17.70 8.60
CA ASN A 12 -0.75 17.35 8.06
C ASN A 12 -0.65 17.52 6.53
N TRP A 13 -1.58 18.27 5.92
CA TRP A 13 -1.68 18.40 4.47
C TRP A 13 -0.36 18.78 3.78
N GLU A 14 0.37 19.74 4.33
CA GLU A 14 1.64 20.18 3.77
C GLU A 14 2.70 19.06 3.74
N LEU A 15 2.75 18.22 4.78
CA LEU A 15 3.66 17.08 4.82
C LEU A 15 3.28 16.06 3.74
N TYR A 16 1.99 15.80 3.57
CA TYR A 16 1.50 14.89 2.54
C TYR A 16 1.83 15.37 1.12
N ARG A 17 1.85 16.68 0.87
CA ARG A 17 2.21 17.24 -0.45
C ARG A 17 3.64 16.97 -0.89
N HIS A 18 4.55 16.69 0.05
CA HIS A 18 5.97 16.41 -0.25
C HIS A 18 6.32 14.92 -0.07
N ALA A 19 5.36 14.10 0.32
CA ALA A 19 5.59 12.69 0.56
C ALA A 19 5.95 11.96 -0.72
N VAL A 20 6.75 10.90 -0.56
CA VAL A 20 7.15 9.99 -1.63
C VAL A 20 6.66 8.59 -1.30
N VAL A 21 6.48 7.78 -2.33
CA VAL A 21 6.01 6.40 -2.19
C VAL A 21 6.97 5.45 -2.90
N ASP A 22 7.44 4.44 -2.17
CA ASP A 22 8.16 3.30 -2.73
C ASP A 22 7.16 2.16 -2.99
N ILE A 23 6.92 1.79 -4.26
CA ILE A 23 6.02 0.69 -4.65
C ILE A 23 6.86 -0.54 -5.03
N HIS A 24 6.53 -1.69 -4.43
CA HIS A 24 7.26 -2.95 -4.58
C HIS A 24 6.59 -3.85 -5.61
N PHE A 25 7.08 -3.79 -6.85
CA PHE A 25 6.75 -4.76 -7.90
C PHE A 25 7.60 -6.03 -7.76
N PRO A 26 7.22 -7.16 -8.38
CA PRO A 26 7.95 -8.42 -8.24
C PRO A 26 9.44 -8.35 -8.60
N ASP A 27 9.80 -7.49 -9.56
CA ASP A 27 11.14 -7.36 -10.13
C ASP A 27 11.88 -6.08 -9.71
N ARG A 28 11.16 -5.09 -9.16
CA ARG A 28 11.68 -3.74 -8.91
C ARG A 28 10.93 -2.99 -7.83
N THR A 29 11.63 -2.06 -7.18
CA THR A 29 10.99 -1.01 -6.38
C THR A 29 10.98 0.27 -7.20
N VAL A 30 9.81 0.91 -7.30
CA VAL A 30 9.67 2.20 -7.95
C VAL A 30 9.39 3.26 -6.89
N ARG A 31 10.29 4.22 -6.74
CA ARG A 31 10.07 5.41 -5.92
C ARG A 31 9.43 6.48 -6.77
N VAL A 32 8.23 6.92 -6.41
CA VAL A 32 7.50 8.03 -7.05
C VAL A 32 7.32 9.18 -6.06
N GLY A 33 7.42 10.41 -6.55
CA GLY A 33 7.21 11.60 -5.76
C GLY A 33 6.77 12.81 -6.59
N PRO A 34 6.23 13.84 -5.93
CA PRO A 34 5.69 15.02 -6.59
C PRO A 34 6.77 15.83 -7.32
N ARG A 35 6.34 16.47 -8.42
CA ARG A 35 7.08 17.49 -9.18
C ARG A 35 6.17 18.66 -9.49
N SER A 36 6.72 19.72 -10.08
CA SER A 36 5.93 20.82 -10.63
C SER A 36 4.80 20.29 -11.52
N PRO A 37 3.59 20.86 -11.48
CA PRO A 37 2.49 20.47 -12.35
C PRO A 37 2.91 20.40 -13.83
N GLY A 38 2.52 19.33 -14.53
CA GLY A 38 2.87 19.08 -15.93
C GLY A 38 4.24 18.43 -16.16
N THR A 39 5.03 18.18 -15.12
CA THR A 39 6.29 17.43 -15.22
C THR A 39 6.04 15.93 -15.07
N VAL A 40 6.52 15.13 -16.03
CA VAL A 40 6.54 13.66 -15.96
C VAL A 40 7.96 13.19 -16.23
N GLU A 41 8.59 12.57 -15.22
CA GLU A 41 9.96 12.05 -15.30
C GLU A 41 9.99 10.55 -14.94
N GLY A 42 10.50 9.70 -15.83
CA GLY A 42 10.50 8.25 -15.64
C GLY A 42 9.32 7.56 -16.33
N THR A 43 8.94 6.37 -15.86
CA THR A 43 7.97 5.51 -16.56
C THR A 43 6.83 5.13 -15.63
N PHE A 44 5.60 5.32 -16.12
CA PHE A 44 4.40 4.81 -15.45
C PHE A 44 4.42 3.27 -15.49
N PRO A 45 4.10 2.57 -14.39
CA PRO A 45 4.32 1.13 -14.30
C PRO A 45 3.41 0.37 -15.26
N GLU A 46 4.00 -0.38 -16.20
CA GLU A 46 3.26 -1.25 -17.12
C GLU A 46 2.27 -2.22 -16.44
N PRO A 47 2.53 -2.78 -15.24
CA PRO A 47 1.55 -3.62 -14.56
C PRO A 47 0.20 -2.94 -14.27
N ALA A 48 0.13 -1.60 -14.32
CA ALA A 48 -1.11 -0.85 -14.19
C ALA A 48 -1.84 -0.64 -15.53
N ASP A 49 -1.22 -0.93 -16.68
CA ASP A 49 -1.81 -0.85 -18.03
C ASP A 49 -2.55 0.49 -18.30
N GLY A 50 -1.92 1.60 -17.91
CA GLY A 50 -2.49 2.94 -18.03
C GLY A 50 -3.63 3.27 -17.06
N ALA A 51 -4.12 2.31 -16.28
CA ALA A 51 -5.11 2.54 -15.23
C ALA A 51 -4.49 3.24 -14.02
N ALA A 52 -5.31 4.02 -13.31
CA ALA A 52 -4.87 4.73 -12.11
C ALA A 52 -4.47 3.75 -10.99
N LEU A 53 -3.39 4.08 -10.28
CA LEU A 53 -2.99 3.44 -9.04
C LEU A 53 -3.38 4.30 -7.85
N HIS A 54 -4.05 3.71 -6.86
CA HIS A 54 -4.39 4.39 -5.61
C HIS A 54 -3.50 3.85 -4.49
N VAL A 55 -2.75 4.73 -3.83
CA VAL A 55 -1.92 4.38 -2.67
C VAL A 55 -2.70 4.67 -1.40
N ILE A 56 -2.91 3.62 -0.61
CA ILE A 56 -3.73 3.64 0.60
C ILE A 56 -2.92 3.04 1.76
N THR A 57 -2.91 3.70 2.91
CA THR A 57 -2.32 3.20 4.16
C THR A 57 -3.41 2.94 5.19
N ALA A 58 -3.10 2.12 6.19
CA ALA A 58 -3.93 1.95 7.39
C ALA A 58 -3.17 2.35 8.67
N TRP A 59 -1.94 2.85 8.52
CA TRP A 59 -1.10 3.25 9.63
C TRP A 59 -1.49 4.63 10.16
N ASN A 60 -1.18 4.86 11.44
CA ASN A 60 -1.26 6.16 12.11
C ASN A 60 -2.54 6.96 11.79
N PRO A 61 -3.75 6.38 12.00
CA PRO A 61 -5.01 6.98 11.61
C PRO A 61 -5.15 8.42 12.15
N ARG A 62 -5.63 9.31 11.28
CA ARG A 62 -5.76 10.77 11.48
C ARG A 62 -4.41 11.44 11.76
N GLY A 63 -3.33 10.89 11.19
CA GLY A 63 -1.96 11.37 11.36
C GLY A 63 -1.40 11.21 12.78
N ARG A 64 -1.99 10.34 13.62
CA ARG A 64 -1.57 10.14 15.01
C ARG A 64 -0.79 8.86 15.16
N THR A 65 0.44 8.98 15.66
CA THR A 65 1.31 7.84 15.96
C THR A 65 0.57 6.80 16.81
N SER A 66 0.46 5.60 16.26
CA SER A 66 -0.16 4.45 16.90
C SER A 66 0.88 3.37 17.19
N SER A 67 0.51 2.36 17.99
CA SER A 67 1.43 1.24 18.25
C SER A 67 1.69 0.43 16.97
N ALA A 68 2.87 -0.19 16.90
CA ALA A 68 3.22 -1.06 15.79
C ALA A 68 2.23 -2.22 15.62
N GLU A 69 1.73 -2.78 16.73
CA GLU A 69 0.73 -3.86 16.72
C GLU A 69 -0.62 -3.41 16.15
N TYR A 70 -1.10 -2.23 16.53
CA TYR A 70 -2.32 -1.66 15.98
C TYR A 70 -2.17 -1.41 14.48
N ASN A 71 -1.06 -0.79 14.07
CA ASN A 71 -0.76 -0.51 12.67
C ASN A 71 -0.67 -1.80 11.83
N ALA A 72 -0.01 -2.84 12.35
CA ALA A 72 0.08 -4.14 11.68
C ALA A 72 -1.30 -4.82 11.56
N HIS A 73 -2.13 -4.75 12.60
CA HIS A 73 -3.49 -5.29 12.56
C HIS A 73 -4.37 -4.54 11.54
N ALA A 74 -4.35 -3.21 11.56
CA ALA A 74 -5.10 -2.38 10.62
C ALA A 74 -4.62 -2.61 9.16
N HIS A 75 -3.31 -2.75 8.94
CA HIS A 75 -2.77 -3.11 7.64
C HIS A 75 -3.26 -4.49 7.17
N GLY A 76 -3.28 -5.49 8.06
CA GLY A 76 -3.86 -6.81 7.75
C GLY A 76 -5.33 -6.73 7.30
N LEU A 77 -6.15 -5.96 8.01
CA LEU A 77 -7.55 -5.73 7.63
C LEU A 77 -7.71 -5.04 6.26
N LEU A 78 -6.77 -4.15 5.91
CA LEU A 78 -6.73 -3.52 4.58
C LEU A 78 -6.45 -4.57 3.50
N LEU A 79 -5.48 -5.46 3.71
CA LEU A 79 -5.17 -6.54 2.76
C LEU A 79 -6.37 -7.49 2.59
N ASP A 80 -7.03 -7.86 3.68
CA ASP A 80 -8.23 -8.73 3.64
C ASP A 80 -9.37 -8.09 2.84
N GLU A 81 -9.56 -6.78 2.95
CA GLU A 81 -10.57 -6.05 2.14
C GLU A 81 -10.22 -6.08 0.65
N LEU A 82 -8.96 -5.85 0.29
CA LEU A 82 -8.52 -5.89 -1.11
C LEU A 82 -8.68 -7.29 -1.71
N ASP A 83 -8.35 -8.32 -0.93
CA ASP A 83 -8.51 -9.71 -1.34
C ASP A 83 -9.98 -10.11 -1.51
N ARG A 84 -10.87 -9.67 -0.61
CA ARG A 84 -12.32 -9.86 -0.76
C ARG A 84 -12.88 -9.21 -2.02
N ARG A 85 -12.37 -8.03 -2.38
CA ARG A 85 -12.73 -7.32 -3.63
C ARG A 85 -12.03 -7.89 -4.87
N ARG A 86 -11.09 -8.83 -4.70
CA ARG A 86 -10.26 -9.43 -5.77
C ARG A 86 -9.49 -8.39 -6.58
N LEU A 87 -9.04 -7.33 -5.91
CA LEU A 87 -8.28 -6.27 -6.55
C LEU A 87 -6.79 -6.65 -6.64
N ALA A 88 -6.14 -6.21 -7.71
CA ALA A 88 -4.70 -6.31 -7.82
C ALA A 88 -4.05 -5.17 -7.03
N TRP A 89 -3.04 -5.50 -6.24
CA TRP A 89 -2.30 -4.55 -5.42
C TRP A 89 -0.84 -4.96 -5.29
N TRP A 90 0.00 -3.99 -4.95
CA TRP A 90 1.42 -4.16 -4.64
C TRP A 90 1.75 -3.52 -3.28
N PRO A 91 2.64 -4.12 -2.47
CA PRO A 91 3.11 -3.48 -1.25
C PRO A 91 3.74 -2.12 -1.56
N ALA A 92 3.47 -1.13 -0.71
CA ALA A 92 4.03 0.19 -0.85
C ALA A 92 4.48 0.74 0.50
N THR A 93 5.34 1.75 0.48
CA THR A 93 5.76 2.48 1.67
C THR A 93 5.68 3.96 1.38
N GLY A 94 4.79 4.66 2.08
CA GLY A 94 4.69 6.12 2.02
C GLY A 94 5.59 6.73 3.09
N GLY A 95 6.21 7.87 2.80
CA GLY A 95 7.09 8.52 3.77
C GLY A 95 7.69 9.82 3.29
N ASP A 96 8.58 10.38 4.09
CA ASP A 96 9.37 11.54 3.67
C ASP A 96 10.51 11.15 2.71
N THR A 97 11.10 12.16 2.06
CA THR A 97 12.20 11.97 1.11
C THR A 97 13.48 11.40 1.73
N SER A 98 13.67 11.58 3.04
CA SER A 98 14.84 11.08 3.79
C SER A 98 14.66 9.64 4.29
N GLY A 99 13.43 9.13 4.32
CA GLY A 99 13.08 7.83 4.88
C GLY A 99 13.05 7.81 6.41
N THR A 100 12.99 8.98 7.07
CA THR A 100 12.96 9.07 8.54
C THR A 100 11.60 8.63 9.09
N HIS A 101 10.52 9.06 8.44
CA HIS A 101 9.16 8.59 8.69
C HIS A 101 8.68 7.76 7.51
N THR A 102 8.25 6.53 7.80
CA THR A 102 7.71 5.60 6.80
C THR A 102 6.50 4.86 7.34
N GLU A 103 5.56 4.57 6.46
CA GLU A 103 4.31 3.89 6.76
C GLU A 103 4.01 2.82 5.70
N GLU A 104 3.62 1.63 6.16
CA GLU A 104 3.22 0.57 5.25
C GLU A 104 1.89 0.88 4.58
N SER A 105 1.87 0.71 3.27
CA SER A 105 0.75 1.04 2.39
C SER A 105 0.63 0.01 1.28
N VAL A 106 -0.36 0.20 0.41
CA VAL A 106 -0.59 -0.61 -0.78
C VAL A 106 -0.90 0.28 -1.96
N ALA A 107 -0.34 -0.02 -3.13
CA ALA A 107 -0.73 0.56 -4.40
C ALA A 107 -1.74 -0.38 -5.07
N VAL A 108 -2.97 0.10 -5.29
CA VAL A 108 -4.10 -0.70 -5.77
C VAL A 108 -4.49 -0.24 -7.17
N VAL A 109 -4.74 -1.18 -8.08
CA VAL A 109 -5.27 -0.92 -9.43
C VAL A 109 -6.69 -1.50 -9.57
N GLY A 110 -7.49 -0.91 -10.47
CA GLY A 110 -8.85 -1.38 -10.76
C GLY A 110 -9.90 -0.91 -9.74
N MET A 111 -9.59 0.14 -8.99
CA MET A 111 -10.51 0.82 -8.07
C MET A 111 -10.77 2.25 -8.58
N SER A 112 -11.96 2.80 -8.33
CA SER A 112 -12.23 4.23 -8.58
C SER A 112 -11.66 5.10 -7.47
N GLU A 113 -11.42 6.38 -7.75
CA GLU A 113 -10.93 7.33 -6.75
C GLU A 113 -11.89 7.43 -5.54
N ASP A 114 -13.20 7.48 -5.77
CA ASP A 114 -14.20 7.53 -4.68
C ASP A 114 -14.16 6.28 -3.79
N ALA A 115 -13.98 5.10 -4.38
CA ALA A 115 -13.87 3.86 -3.62
C ALA A 115 -12.56 3.78 -2.83
N ALA A 116 -11.48 4.37 -3.37
CA ALA A 116 -10.20 4.47 -2.67
C ALA A 116 -10.27 5.46 -1.50
N ARG A 117 -10.93 6.60 -1.68
CA ARG A 117 -11.18 7.59 -0.61
C ARG A 117 -12.07 7.02 0.49
N GLU A 118 -13.13 6.30 0.12
CA GLU A 118 -13.98 5.59 1.09
C GLU A 118 -13.18 4.54 1.88
N LEU A 119 -12.30 3.80 1.22
CA LEU A 119 -11.44 2.85 1.89
C LEU A 119 -10.47 3.56 2.86
N GLY A 120 -9.86 4.67 2.44
CA GLY A 120 -9.06 5.53 3.30
C GLY A 120 -9.82 6.00 4.54
N ARG A 121 -11.04 6.53 4.37
CA ARG A 121 -11.92 6.95 5.49
C ARG A 121 -12.16 5.81 6.49
N ARG A 122 -12.47 4.61 6.00
CA ARG A 122 -12.68 3.42 6.84
C ARG A 122 -11.46 3.06 7.69
N PHE A 123 -10.25 3.31 7.19
CA PHE A 123 -9.00 3.13 7.94
C PHE A 123 -8.55 4.40 8.67
N GLY A 124 -9.40 5.42 8.75
CA GLY A 124 -9.12 6.67 9.45
C GLY A 124 -8.03 7.50 8.79
N GLN A 125 -7.80 7.36 7.49
CA GLN A 125 -6.82 8.15 6.76
C GLN A 125 -7.37 9.52 6.39
N ASP A 126 -6.52 10.53 6.46
CA ASP A 126 -6.87 11.89 6.06
C ASP A 126 -6.85 12.06 4.54
N ALA A 127 -6.02 11.29 3.83
CA ALA A 127 -5.82 11.41 2.39
C ALA A 127 -5.28 10.11 1.76
N ILE A 128 -5.38 10.03 0.43
CA ILE A 128 -4.78 8.99 -0.40
C ILE A 128 -3.96 9.64 -1.53
N PHE A 129 -3.07 8.86 -2.15
CA PHE A 129 -2.45 9.25 -3.41
C PHE A 129 -3.09 8.53 -4.58
N THR A 130 -3.20 9.21 -5.71
CA THR A 130 -3.58 8.65 -7.01
C THR A 130 -2.48 8.96 -8.01
N TRP A 131 -1.95 7.92 -8.64
CA TRP A 131 -0.95 8.00 -9.69
C TRP A 131 -1.56 7.59 -11.02
N THR A 132 -1.47 8.48 -12.00
CA THR A 132 -1.82 8.23 -13.40
C THR A 132 -0.60 8.48 -14.28
N PRO A 133 -0.65 8.14 -15.59
CA PRO A 133 0.44 8.46 -16.52
C PRO A 133 0.85 9.94 -16.50
N ASP A 134 -0.10 10.85 -16.27
CA ASP A 134 0.12 12.29 -16.41
C ASP A 134 0.17 13.05 -15.09
N ALA A 135 -0.22 12.44 -13.96
CA ALA A 135 -0.40 13.16 -12.71
C ALA A 135 -0.12 12.34 -11.45
N TRP A 136 0.38 13.03 -10.44
CA TRP A 136 0.40 12.58 -9.05
C TRP A 136 -0.54 13.47 -8.24
N ARG A 137 -1.61 12.86 -7.73
CA ARG A 137 -2.68 13.55 -7.02
C ARG A 137 -2.73 13.10 -5.57
N LEU A 138 -2.77 14.05 -4.65
CA LEU A 138 -3.13 13.85 -3.26
C LEU A 138 -4.59 14.27 -3.10
N SER A 139 -5.45 13.38 -2.63
CA SER A 139 -6.88 13.65 -2.40
C SER A 139 -7.22 13.40 -0.94
N ALA A 140 -7.86 14.37 -0.29
CA ALA A 140 -8.39 14.18 1.05
C ALA A 140 -9.46 13.08 1.04
N CYS A 141 -9.46 12.24 2.08
CA CYS A 141 -10.47 11.21 2.26
C CYS A 141 -11.83 11.84 2.57
N ASP A 142 -11.85 12.94 3.32
CA ASP A 142 -13.05 13.74 3.61
C ASP A 142 -13.00 15.09 2.89
N GLY A 143 -14.17 15.63 2.50
CA GLY A 143 -14.29 16.91 1.79
C GLY A 143 -13.92 16.84 0.31
N ASP A 144 -13.54 17.96 -0.31
CA ASP A 144 -13.13 18.02 -1.73
C ASP A 144 -11.69 18.51 -1.93
N THR A 145 -10.92 18.60 -0.84
CA THR A 145 -9.54 19.09 -0.88
C THR A 145 -8.64 18.13 -1.66
N ALA A 146 -7.99 18.63 -2.71
CA ALA A 146 -7.03 17.87 -3.50
C ALA A 146 -5.87 18.74 -3.97
N ALA A 147 -4.69 18.13 -4.15
CA ALA A 147 -3.53 18.75 -4.77
C ALA A 147 -3.09 17.87 -5.95
N VAL A 148 -2.92 18.48 -7.12
CA VAL A 148 -2.45 17.81 -8.34
C VAL A 148 -1.06 18.32 -8.65
N SER A 149 -0.14 17.39 -8.90
CA SER A 149 1.26 17.66 -9.21
C SER A 149 1.70 16.80 -10.40
N GLY A 150 2.83 17.17 -11.00
CA GLY A 150 3.57 16.25 -11.85
C GLY A 150 4.25 15.18 -10.98
N TRP A 151 5.00 14.28 -11.61
CA TRP A 151 5.73 13.24 -10.87
C TRP A 151 7.08 12.92 -11.47
N ALA A 152 7.95 12.41 -10.61
CA ALA A 152 9.16 11.71 -11.01
C ALA A 152 9.18 10.33 -10.38
N ALA A 153 9.48 9.32 -11.19
CA ALA A 153 9.64 7.95 -10.76
C ALA A 153 11.04 7.44 -11.09
N SER A 154 11.67 6.76 -10.13
CA SER A 154 12.93 6.08 -10.32
C SER A 154 12.79 4.61 -9.92
N ALA A 155 13.22 3.72 -10.79
CA ALA A 155 13.22 2.28 -10.52
C ALA A 155 14.58 1.86 -9.97
N ARG A 156 14.55 1.05 -8.90
CA ARG A 156 15.70 0.30 -8.43
C ARG A 156 15.39 -1.18 -8.63
N PRO A 157 16.35 -1.98 -9.12
CA PRO A 157 16.17 -3.41 -9.16
C PRO A 157 15.72 -3.89 -7.79
N GLY A 158 14.70 -4.75 -7.75
CA GLY A 158 14.39 -5.47 -6.53
C GLY A 158 15.66 -6.17 -6.12
N ARG A 159 15.97 -6.26 -4.81
CA ARG A 159 17.01 -7.21 -4.42
C ARG A 159 16.54 -8.52 -5.00
N SER A 160 17.30 -9.06 -5.97
CA SER A 160 17.25 -10.48 -6.20
C SER A 160 17.74 -11.08 -4.89
N SER A 161 16.80 -11.38 -4.00
CA SER A 161 16.90 -12.65 -3.33
C SER A 161 16.92 -13.67 -4.45
N SER A 162 18.12 -13.93 -4.98
CA SER A 162 18.49 -15.31 -5.25
C SER A 162 17.95 -16.06 -4.03
N PRO A 163 17.01 -16.98 -4.17
CA PRO A 163 16.56 -17.71 -3.00
C PRO A 163 17.81 -18.36 -2.44
N SER A 164 18.33 -17.83 -1.33
CA SER A 164 18.90 -18.69 -0.30
C SER A 164 17.90 -19.82 -0.21
N PRO A 165 18.28 -21.08 -0.48
CA PRO A 165 17.33 -22.16 -0.63
C PRO A 165 16.44 -22.07 0.60
N SER A 166 15.17 -21.75 0.37
CA SER A 166 14.19 -21.66 1.44
C SER A 166 14.23 -23.04 2.09
N GLU A 167 14.82 -23.09 3.27
CA GLU A 167 15.03 -24.34 3.97
C GLU A 167 13.63 -24.85 4.29
N ARG A 168 13.20 -25.86 3.52
CA ARG A 168 11.90 -26.49 3.66
C ARG A 168 11.90 -27.26 4.98
N PHE A 169 11.66 -26.57 6.08
CA PHE A 169 11.45 -27.24 7.36
C PHE A 169 10.09 -27.91 7.34
N ARG A 170 10.10 -29.24 7.24
CA ARG A 170 8.94 -30.05 7.63
C ARG A 170 8.72 -29.85 9.11
N THR A 171 7.56 -29.31 9.48
CA THR A 171 7.08 -29.28 10.86
C THR A 171 5.86 -30.18 10.94
N ASP A 172 5.82 -31.10 11.90
CA ASP A 172 4.65 -31.95 12.11
C ASP A 172 3.42 -31.08 12.39
N GLY A 173 2.33 -31.34 11.67
CA GLY A 173 1.07 -30.58 11.76
C GLY A 173 0.91 -29.40 10.80
N PHE A 174 1.92 -29.07 9.96
CA PHE A 174 1.80 -28.01 8.95
C PHE A 174 2.04 -28.54 7.53
N PRO A 175 1.21 -28.17 6.53
CA PRO A 175 1.37 -28.67 5.16
C PRO A 175 2.68 -28.16 4.54
N ALA A 176 3.51 -29.08 4.06
CA ALA A 176 4.84 -28.83 3.48
C ALA A 176 4.81 -28.07 2.13
N GLU A 177 3.62 -27.79 1.58
CA GLU A 177 3.41 -27.12 0.30
C GLU A 177 3.23 -25.59 0.42
N VAL A 178 3.35 -25.04 1.63
CA VAL A 178 3.17 -23.60 1.86
C VAL A 178 4.51 -22.93 2.12
N THR A 179 4.80 -21.87 1.36
CA THR A 179 5.99 -21.03 1.58
C THR A 179 5.69 -20.08 2.74
N TYR A 180 6.60 -20.03 3.72
CA TYR A 180 6.53 -19.11 4.84
C TYR A 180 7.72 -18.17 4.77
N GLU A 181 7.50 -16.91 5.14
CA GLU A 181 8.56 -15.95 5.35
C GLU A 181 8.54 -15.47 6.79
N THR A 182 9.72 -15.17 7.30
CA THR A 182 9.89 -14.57 8.61
C THR A 182 9.76 -13.06 8.48
N HIS A 183 8.84 -12.47 9.23
CA HIS A 183 8.65 -11.03 9.26
C HIS A 183 9.93 -10.34 9.75
N PRO A 184 10.52 -9.41 8.98
CA PRO A 184 11.85 -8.87 9.27
C PRO A 184 11.91 -8.03 10.55
N LEU A 185 10.76 -7.56 11.05
CA LEU A 185 10.68 -6.73 12.25
C LEU A 185 10.32 -7.47 13.54
N CYS A 186 9.63 -8.62 13.47
CA CYS A 186 9.11 -9.28 14.67
C CYS A 186 9.37 -10.80 14.72
N GLY A 187 9.97 -11.38 13.68
CA GLY A 187 10.27 -12.82 13.66
C GLY A 187 9.04 -13.72 13.46
N ALA A 188 7.83 -13.16 13.37
CA ALA A 188 6.61 -13.93 13.16
C ALA A 188 6.63 -14.59 11.76
N ARG A 189 6.24 -15.86 11.69
CA ARG A 189 6.10 -16.57 10.41
C ARG A 189 4.79 -16.14 9.76
N ARG A 190 4.87 -15.53 8.58
CA ARG A 190 3.70 -15.21 7.76
C ARG A 190 3.66 -16.14 6.56
N HIS A 191 2.45 -16.54 6.17
CA HIS A 191 2.25 -17.25 4.91
C HIS A 191 2.59 -16.32 3.75
N VAL A 192 3.50 -16.74 2.88
CA VAL A 192 3.72 -16.07 1.60
C VAL A 192 2.63 -16.53 0.67
N ARG A 193 1.70 -15.64 0.35
CA ARG A 193 0.67 -15.91 -0.66
C ARG A 193 1.30 -15.80 -2.05
N ASP A 194 2.02 -16.85 -2.44
CA ASP A 194 2.58 -16.97 -3.78
C ASP A 194 1.45 -17.20 -4.81
N ARG A 195 1.38 -16.34 -5.84
CA ARG A 195 0.43 -16.47 -6.96
C ARG A 195 0.57 -17.79 -7.72
N THR A 196 1.69 -18.49 -7.58
CA THR A 196 1.96 -19.78 -8.22
C THR A 196 1.56 -20.99 -7.36
N SER A 197 1.05 -20.78 -6.14
CA SER A 197 0.74 -21.89 -5.21
C SER A 197 -0.37 -22.81 -5.73
N PRO A 198 -0.12 -24.13 -5.87
CA PRO A 198 -1.11 -25.10 -6.35
C PRO A 198 -2.29 -25.32 -5.39
N LEU A 199 -2.18 -24.88 -4.12
CA LEU A 199 -3.22 -25.02 -3.10
C LEU A 199 -4.46 -24.16 -3.33
N ARG A 200 -4.45 -23.27 -4.34
CA ARG A 200 -5.61 -22.45 -4.70
C ARG A 200 -6.82 -23.28 -5.13
N ARG A 201 -6.62 -24.49 -5.66
CA ARG A 201 -7.72 -25.41 -6.03
C ARG A 201 -8.31 -26.17 -4.84
N SER A 202 -7.63 -26.16 -3.69
CA SER A 202 -7.97 -27.00 -2.54
C SER A 202 -8.62 -26.22 -1.39
N ALA A 203 -8.63 -24.88 -1.44
CA ALA A 203 -9.33 -24.05 -0.48
C ALA A 203 -10.85 -24.20 -0.69
N ARG A 204 -11.47 -25.13 0.06
CA ARG A 204 -12.93 -25.20 0.18
C ARG A 204 -13.44 -23.94 0.87
N PRO A 205 -14.60 -23.39 0.47
CA PRO A 205 -15.24 -22.34 1.24
C PRO A 205 -15.65 -22.93 2.60
N ALA A 206 -15.16 -22.38 3.69
CA ALA A 206 -15.69 -22.69 5.01
C ALA A 206 -17.06 -22.02 5.13
N VAL A 207 -18.12 -22.80 4.92
CA VAL A 207 -19.46 -22.53 5.44
C VAL A 207 -19.77 -23.65 6.42
N GLU A 208 -20.11 -23.25 7.65
CA GLU A 208 -20.98 -23.89 8.67
C GLU A 208 -20.54 -23.22 10.01
N GLY A 209 -21.36 -22.47 10.75
CA GLY A 209 -22.81 -22.51 10.88
C GLY A 209 -23.19 -23.65 11.83
N THR A 210 -23.21 -23.40 13.13
CA THR A 210 -23.97 -24.20 14.10
C THR A 210 -24.50 -23.31 15.21
N ASP A 211 -25.77 -23.55 15.51
CA ASP A 211 -26.71 -22.90 16.44
C ASP A 211 -26.23 -22.75 17.90
#